data_AF-A0A1T4W4J7-F1
#
_entry.id   AF-A0A1T4W4J7-F1
#
_cell.length_a   1.000
_cell.length_b   1.000
_cell.length_c   1.000
_cell.angle_alpha   90.00
_cell.angle_beta   90.00
_cell.angle_gamma   90.00
#
_symmetry.space_group_name_H-M   'P 1'
#
loop_
_entity.id
_entity.type
_entity.pdbx_description
1 polymer ?
#
loop_
_entity_poly.entity_id
_entity_poly.type
_entity_poly.pdbx_seq_one_letter_code
_entity_poly.pdbx_strand_id
1 'polypeptide(L)'
;MTESTFNEINEFVTQWNDNGNRCKDCFLRLKQHCEGMDGIRLEWIARPGITYSLRATHSQQADSDRNLFAMIDIIDDDPSDRWLSVCFYNDMVSDPDEAGDYVPEGLLGQDALCFDVESWDDGHLGYVESRLSEACSCAAGGSDE
;
A
#
# COMPACT_ATOMS: atom_id res chain seq x y z
N MET A 1 -1.74 12.91 -6.56
CA MET A 1 -0.44 12.42 -7.08
C MET A 1 0.24 13.50 -7.91
N THR A 2 1.58 13.58 -7.96
CA THR A 2 2.28 14.53 -8.85
C THR A 2 2.47 13.94 -10.26
N GLU A 3 2.72 14.79 -11.26
CA GLU A 3 3.02 14.35 -12.63
C GLU A 3 4.28 13.46 -12.69
N SER A 4 5.33 13.81 -11.94
CA SER A 4 6.56 13.01 -11.86
C SER A 4 6.27 11.60 -11.33
N THR A 5 5.53 11.51 -10.22
CA THR A 5 5.13 10.24 -9.62
C THR A 5 4.32 9.38 -10.59
N PHE A 6 3.38 9.99 -11.32
CA PHE A 6 2.59 9.28 -12.33
C PHE A 6 3.47 8.70 -13.45
N ASN A 7 4.42 9.49 -13.97
CA ASN A 7 5.32 9.05 -15.04
C ASN A 7 6.24 7.91 -14.58
N GLU A 8 6.81 8.00 -13.37
CA GLU A 8 7.66 6.95 -12.79
C GLU A 8 6.91 5.63 -12.63
N ILE A 9 5.68 5.68 -12.10
CA ILE A 9 4.83 4.49 -11.95
C ILE A 9 4.50 3.89 -13.33
N ASN A 10 4.14 4.72 -14.31
CA ASN A 10 3.80 4.23 -15.64
C ASN A 10 5.00 3.58 -16.35
N GLU A 11 6.18 4.17 -16.21
CA GLU A 11 7.42 3.60 -16.74
C GLU A 11 7.67 2.21 -16.12
N PHE A 12 7.57 2.12 -14.79
CA PHE A 12 7.73 0.86 -14.07
C PHE A 12 6.71 -0.20 -14.51
N VAL A 13 5.41 0.14 -14.50
CA VAL A 13 4.31 -0.78 -14.88
C VAL A 13 4.42 -1.25 -16.33
N THR A 14 4.92 -0.41 -17.24
CA THR A 14 5.14 -0.78 -18.65
C THR A 14 6.25 -1.83 -18.79
N GLN A 15 7.28 -1.75 -17.95
CA GLN A 15 8.41 -2.69 -17.95
C GLN A 15 8.15 -3.95 -17.12
N TRP A 16 7.15 -3.92 -16.22
CA TRP A 16 6.79 -5.08 -15.42
C TRP A 16 6.15 -6.17 -16.29
N ASN A 17 6.96 -7.19 -16.57
CA ASN A 17 6.51 -8.45 -17.14
C ASN A 17 5.96 -9.36 -16.03
N ASP A 18 4.65 -9.52 -15.99
CA ASP A 18 3.96 -10.37 -15.03
C ASP A 18 4.16 -11.85 -15.40
N ASN A 19 4.28 -12.74 -14.42
CA ASN A 19 4.49 -14.17 -14.63
C ASN A 19 3.18 -14.99 -14.67
N GLY A 20 2.04 -14.30 -14.71
CA GLY A 20 0.71 -14.91 -14.74
C GLY A 20 0.02 -14.92 -13.38
N ASN A 21 0.72 -14.53 -12.30
CA ASN A 21 0.13 -14.32 -10.98
C ASN A 21 -0.78 -13.07 -10.94
N ARG A 22 -0.65 -12.17 -11.92
CA ARG A 22 -1.41 -10.92 -12.04
C ARG A 22 -1.12 -9.93 -10.91
N CYS A 23 0.04 -10.01 -10.25
CA CYS A 23 0.46 -9.05 -9.23
C CYS A 23 0.52 -7.62 -9.75
N LYS A 24 0.84 -7.43 -11.04
CA LYS A 24 0.77 -6.10 -11.65
C LYS A 24 -0.66 -5.55 -11.64
N ASP A 25 -1.64 -6.39 -11.94
CA ASP A 25 -3.06 -6.00 -11.92
C ASP A 25 -3.52 -5.73 -10.47
N CYS A 26 -3.06 -6.52 -9.50
CA CYS A 26 -3.30 -6.28 -8.07
C CYS A 26 -2.80 -4.89 -7.65
N PHE A 27 -1.56 -4.55 -8.01
CA PHE A 27 -0.99 -3.23 -7.70
C PHE A 27 -1.80 -2.10 -8.32
N LEU A 28 -2.17 -2.23 -9.60
CA LEU A 28 -2.95 -1.22 -10.29
C LEU A 28 -4.34 -1.02 -9.66
N ARG A 29 -4.98 -2.09 -9.21
CA ARG A 29 -6.26 -2.04 -8.50
C ARG A 29 -6.12 -1.32 -7.15
N LEU A 30 -5.17 -1.70 -6.32
CA LEU A 30 -4.95 -1.07 -5.01
C LEU A 30 -4.53 0.41 -5.16
N LYS A 31 -3.67 0.73 -6.14
CA LYS A 31 -3.33 2.10 -6.49
C LYS A 31 -4.58 2.90 -6.90
N GLN A 32 -5.43 2.36 -7.76
CA GLN A 32 -6.65 3.01 -8.21
C GLN A 32 -7.62 3.25 -7.04
N HIS A 33 -7.76 2.28 -6.13
CA HIS A 33 -8.54 2.43 -4.91
C HIS A 33 -8.03 3.61 -4.07
N CYS A 34 -6.70 3.69 -3.87
CA CYS A 34 -6.10 4.84 -3.22
C CYS A 34 -6.42 6.15 -3.94
N GLU A 35 -6.20 6.24 -5.24
CA GLU A 35 -6.49 7.45 -6.03
C GLU A 35 -7.95 7.92 -5.94
N GLY A 36 -8.88 7.03 -5.61
CA GLY A 36 -10.29 7.35 -5.38
C GLY A 36 -10.61 7.90 -3.99
N MET A 37 -9.66 7.91 -3.06
CA MET A 37 -9.86 8.43 -1.70
C MET A 37 -9.68 9.96 -1.64
N ASP A 38 -10.48 10.62 -0.80
CA ASP A 38 -10.39 12.06 -0.60
C ASP A 38 -9.21 12.45 0.28
N GLY A 39 -8.62 13.61 0.01
CA GLY A 39 -7.59 14.19 0.88
C GLY A 39 -6.25 13.46 0.88
N ILE A 40 -6.02 12.52 -0.04
CA ILE A 40 -4.78 11.74 -0.08
C ILE A 40 -3.69 12.32 -0.99
N ARG A 41 -2.44 12.11 -0.60
CA ARG A 41 -1.24 12.28 -1.44
C ARG A 41 -0.57 10.92 -1.59
N LEU A 42 -0.15 10.64 -2.81
CA LEU A 42 0.62 9.44 -3.16
C LEU A 42 2.05 9.84 -3.51
N GLU A 43 3.02 9.14 -2.91
CA GLU A 43 4.45 9.28 -3.15
C GLU A 43 5.04 7.93 -3.58
N TRP A 44 5.91 7.97 -4.59
CA TRP A 44 6.58 6.80 -5.13
C TRP A 44 8.05 6.80 -4.70
N ILE A 45 8.52 5.67 -4.18
CA ILE A 45 9.92 5.49 -3.76
C ILE A 45 10.46 4.23 -4.38
N ALA A 46 11.33 4.39 -5.38
CA ALA A 46 11.97 3.28 -6.07
C ALA A 46 13.30 2.90 -5.40
N ARG A 47 13.47 1.61 -5.08
CA ARG A 47 14.74 0.98 -4.71
C ARG A 47 14.89 -0.31 -5.54
N PRO A 48 15.33 -0.22 -6.80
CA PRO A 48 15.45 -1.37 -7.69
C PRO A 48 16.27 -2.52 -7.08
N GLY A 49 15.79 -3.75 -7.22
CA GLY A 49 16.37 -4.95 -6.59
C GLY A 49 16.04 -5.12 -5.11
N ILE A 50 15.19 -4.24 -4.54
CA ILE A 50 14.71 -4.32 -3.17
C ILE A 50 13.20 -4.16 -3.15
N THR A 51 12.70 -2.95 -3.39
CA THR A 51 11.27 -2.60 -3.29
C THR A 51 10.93 -1.37 -4.10
N TYR A 52 9.71 -1.30 -4.62
CA TYR A 52 9.10 -0.06 -5.08
C TYR A 52 7.87 0.24 -4.22
N SER A 53 7.96 1.32 -3.45
CA SER A 53 6.93 1.69 -2.48
C SER A 53 5.99 2.75 -3.05
N LEU A 54 4.69 2.50 -3.01
CA LEU A 54 3.65 3.53 -3.11
C LEU A 54 3.16 3.86 -1.70
N ARG A 55 3.47 5.07 -1.22
CA ARG A 55 3.08 5.55 0.10
C ARG A 55 1.87 6.45 0.01
N ALA A 56 0.85 6.16 0.82
CA ALA A 56 -0.36 6.95 0.91
C ALA A 56 -0.39 7.75 2.21
N THR A 57 -0.60 9.06 2.08
CA THR A 57 -0.65 10.00 3.20
C THR A 57 -1.95 10.79 3.12
N HIS A 58 -2.63 10.98 4.24
CA HIS A 58 -3.79 11.87 4.29
C HIS A 58 -3.34 13.30 4.64
N SER A 59 -4.01 14.31 4.07
CA SER A 59 -3.68 15.73 4.29
C SER A 59 -3.75 16.17 5.76
N GLN A 60 -4.60 15.53 6.58
CA GLN A 60 -4.68 15.76 8.02
C GLN A 60 -3.51 15.16 8.82
N GLN A 61 -2.68 14.32 8.21
CA GLN A 61 -1.46 13.77 8.83
C GLN A 61 -0.22 14.65 8.61
N ALA A 62 -0.34 15.77 7.89
CA ALA A 62 0.80 16.56 7.43
C ALA A 62 1.75 17.05 8.53
N ASP A 63 1.22 17.23 9.75
CA ASP A 63 1.98 17.68 10.93
C ASP A 63 2.19 16.57 11.98
N SER A 64 1.92 15.31 11.63
CA SER A 64 2.12 14.16 12.52
C SER A 64 3.46 13.46 12.25
N ASP A 65 4.00 12.77 13.26
CA ASP A 65 5.19 11.91 13.10
C ASP A 65 4.93 10.71 12.15
N ARG A 66 3.65 10.41 11.86
CA ARG A 66 3.23 9.38 10.89
C ARG A 66 2.93 10.03 9.54
N ASN A 67 3.95 10.11 8.70
CA ASN A 67 3.87 10.74 7.38
C ASN A 67 3.20 9.90 6.29
N LEU A 68 2.53 8.79 6.65
CA LEU A 68 1.71 7.94 5.79
C LEU A 68 0.65 7.22 6.65
N PHE A 69 -0.35 6.61 6.02
CA PHE A 69 -1.28 5.66 6.67
C PHE A 69 -1.19 4.25 6.09
N ALA A 70 -0.66 4.12 4.87
CA ALA A 70 -0.44 2.84 4.21
C ALA A 70 0.79 2.89 3.29
N MET A 71 1.44 1.74 3.13
CA MET A 71 2.54 1.54 2.19
C MET A 71 2.26 0.27 1.38
N ILE A 72 2.11 0.41 0.07
CA ILE A 72 2.01 -0.70 -0.88
C ILE A 72 3.41 -0.91 -1.46
N ASP A 73 4.13 -1.91 -0.97
CA ASP A 73 5.44 -2.29 -1.47
C ASP A 73 5.30 -3.36 -2.55
N ILE A 74 5.87 -3.10 -3.71
CA ILE A 74 6.17 -4.14 -4.69
C ILE A 74 7.54 -4.69 -4.32
N ILE A 75 7.59 -5.94 -3.89
CA ILE A 75 8.83 -6.63 -3.54
C ILE A 75 9.53 -7.03 -4.85
N ASP A 76 10.80 -6.65 -4.97
CA ASP A 76 11.61 -6.76 -6.20
C ASP A 76 12.91 -7.55 -5.97
N ASP A 77 12.89 -8.49 -5.03
CA ASP A 77 14.00 -9.41 -4.76
C ASP A 77 14.18 -10.44 -5.89
N ASP A 78 13.08 -10.88 -6.50
CA ASP A 78 13.04 -11.53 -7.81
C ASP A 78 12.18 -10.72 -8.80
N PRO A 79 12.79 -9.95 -9.72
CA PRO A 79 12.08 -9.19 -10.75
C PRO A 79 11.14 -10.02 -11.66
N SER A 80 11.30 -11.35 -11.69
CA SER A 80 10.45 -12.27 -12.44
C SER A 80 9.29 -12.85 -11.63
N ASP A 81 9.27 -12.63 -10.31
CA ASP A 81 8.24 -13.12 -9.39
C ASP A 81 7.89 -12.07 -8.31
N ARG A 82 7.59 -10.86 -8.76
CA ARG A 82 7.17 -9.77 -7.88
C ARG A 82 5.83 -10.06 -7.22
N TRP A 83 5.74 -9.69 -5.95
CA TRP A 83 4.53 -9.74 -5.13
C TRP A 83 4.39 -8.43 -4.35
N LEU A 84 3.25 -8.22 -3.69
CA LEU A 84 3.00 -7.00 -2.91
C LEU A 84 2.95 -7.27 -1.42
N SER A 85 3.59 -6.42 -0.63
CA SER A 85 3.31 -6.32 0.80
C SER A 85 2.60 -5.01 1.08
N VAL A 86 1.39 -5.05 1.63
CA VAL A 86 0.59 -3.88 1.96
C VAL A 86 0.58 -3.69 3.46
N CYS A 87 1.32 -2.71 3.94
CA CYS A 87 1.51 -2.49 5.37
C CYS A 87 0.76 -1.24 5.87
N PHE A 88 0.19 -1.39 7.06
CA PHE A 88 -0.47 -0.34 7.84
C PHE A 88 0.17 -0.26 9.22
N TYR A 89 0.03 0.88 9.90
CA TYR A 89 0.29 0.90 11.34
C TYR A 89 -0.75 0.02 12.04
N ASN A 90 -0.31 -0.83 12.97
CA ASN A 90 -1.18 -1.85 13.58
C ASN A 90 -2.41 -1.27 14.29
N ASP A 91 -2.35 -0.01 14.74
CA ASP A 91 -3.44 0.68 15.43
C ASP A 91 -4.39 1.45 14.48
N MET A 92 -4.15 1.45 13.17
CA MET A 92 -4.96 2.17 12.18
C MET A 92 -5.97 1.30 11.45
N VAL A 93 -5.88 -0.01 11.59
CA VAL A 93 -6.75 -0.98 10.92
C VAL A 93 -7.12 -2.12 11.86
N SER A 94 -8.29 -2.72 11.63
CA SER A 94 -8.71 -3.96 12.26
C SER A 94 -8.42 -5.15 11.37
N ASP A 95 -8.18 -6.32 11.95
CA ASP A 95 -7.99 -7.57 11.18
C ASP A 95 -8.81 -8.72 11.76
N PRO A 96 -10.15 -8.66 11.63
CA PRO A 96 -11.03 -9.71 12.18
C PRO A 96 -10.81 -11.09 11.56
N ASP A 97 -10.29 -11.16 10.33
CA ASP A 97 -10.05 -12.42 9.63
C ASP A 97 -8.63 -12.97 9.85
N GLU A 98 -7.81 -12.28 10.66
CA GLU A 98 -6.41 -12.63 10.96
C GLU A 98 -5.61 -12.92 9.67
N ALA A 99 -5.87 -12.13 8.62
CA ALA A 99 -5.29 -12.32 7.29
C ALA A 99 -3.96 -11.58 7.10
N GLY A 100 -3.62 -10.67 8.03
CA GLY A 100 -2.38 -9.92 8.02
C GLY A 100 -1.37 -10.47 9.02
N ASP A 101 -0.10 -10.27 8.71
CA ASP A 101 1.00 -10.59 9.60
C ASP A 101 1.35 -9.39 10.48
N TYR A 102 1.38 -9.62 11.79
CA TYR A 102 1.90 -8.65 12.74
C TYR A 102 3.42 -8.57 12.66
N VAL A 103 3.94 -7.39 12.32
CA VAL A 103 5.37 -7.15 12.14
C VAL A 103 5.84 -6.07 13.13
N PRO A 104 6.56 -6.44 14.21
CA PRO A 104 7.14 -5.48 15.13
C PRO A 104 8.07 -4.50 14.41
N GLU A 105 7.91 -3.20 14.67
CA GLU A 105 8.68 -2.13 13.99
C GLU A 105 8.62 -2.17 12.44
N GLY A 106 7.65 -2.87 11.85
CA GLY A 106 7.57 -3.16 10.43
C GLY A 106 7.28 -1.96 9.52
N LEU A 107 6.75 -0.86 10.07
CA LEU A 107 6.41 0.34 9.29
C LEU A 107 7.06 1.58 9.89
N LEU A 108 8.18 1.99 9.29
CA LEU A 108 8.95 3.17 9.71
C LEU A 108 9.32 3.16 11.20
N GLY A 109 9.66 1.98 11.74
CA GLY A 109 10.05 1.80 13.15
C GLY A 109 8.88 1.71 14.13
N GLN A 110 7.65 1.52 13.63
CA GLN A 110 6.46 1.25 14.45
C GLN A 110 5.83 -0.09 14.05
N ASP A 111 5.10 -0.68 14.98
CA ASP A 111 4.42 -1.95 14.77
C ASP A 111 3.42 -1.85 13.62
N ALA A 112 3.43 -2.87 12.78
CA ALA A 112 2.69 -2.91 11.54
C ALA A 112 1.82 -4.15 11.44
N LEU A 113 0.80 -4.03 10.63
CA LEU A 113 0.06 -5.15 10.08
C LEU A 113 0.27 -5.15 8.56
N CYS A 114 0.83 -6.23 8.03
CA CYS A 114 1.20 -6.35 6.62
C CYS A 114 0.43 -7.50 5.94
N PHE A 115 -0.06 -7.24 4.73
CA PHE A 115 -0.81 -8.20 3.94
C PHE A 115 -0.04 -8.55 2.67
N ASP A 116 0.24 -9.83 2.49
CA ASP A 116 0.91 -10.32 1.30
C ASP A 116 -0.10 -10.58 0.19
N VAL A 117 0.16 -10.02 -0.99
CA VAL A 117 -0.65 -10.21 -2.20
C VAL A 117 0.27 -10.81 -3.27
N GLU A 118 0.27 -12.13 -3.32
CA GLU A 118 1.11 -12.94 -4.22
C GLU A 118 0.44 -13.27 -5.56
N SER A 119 -0.88 -13.11 -5.65
CA SER A 119 -1.64 -13.33 -6.89
C SER A 119 -3.00 -12.63 -6.86
N TRP A 120 -3.70 -12.63 -7.99
CA TRP A 120 -5.06 -12.12 -8.07
C TRP A 120 -6.05 -13.00 -7.29
N ASP A 121 -6.56 -12.45 -6.20
CA ASP A 121 -7.70 -12.96 -5.44
C ASP A 121 -8.65 -11.80 -5.15
N ASP A 122 -9.85 -11.83 -5.74
CA ASP A 122 -10.83 -10.75 -5.58
C ASP A 122 -11.29 -10.55 -4.13
N GLY A 123 -11.35 -11.63 -3.34
CA GLY A 123 -11.75 -11.58 -1.93
C GLY A 123 -10.66 -10.94 -1.08
N HIS A 124 -9.42 -11.41 -1.25
CA HIS A 124 -8.27 -10.85 -0.54
C HIS A 124 -8.01 -9.39 -0.91
N LEU A 125 -8.10 -9.05 -2.21
CA LEU A 125 -7.96 -7.68 -2.67
C LEU A 125 -9.06 -6.77 -2.09
N GLY A 126 -10.32 -7.24 -2.06
CA GLY A 126 -11.41 -6.50 -1.43
C GLY A 126 -11.22 -6.30 0.07
N TYR A 127 -10.61 -7.28 0.75
CA TYR A 127 -10.25 -7.16 2.16
C TYR A 127 -9.17 -6.10 2.37
N VAL A 128 -8.07 -6.15 1.62
CA VAL A 128 -6.99 -5.15 1.67
C VAL A 128 -7.49 -3.75 1.29
N GLU A 129 -8.39 -3.62 0.31
CA GLU A 129 -9.06 -2.35 -0.03
C GLU A 129 -9.86 -1.80 1.17
N SER A 130 -10.53 -2.66 1.93
CA SER A 130 -11.26 -2.26 3.13
C SER A 130 -10.31 -1.74 4.21
N ARG A 131 -9.14 -2.37 4.39
CA ARG A 131 -8.08 -1.91 5.31
C ARG A 131 -7.48 -0.56 4.86
N LEU A 132 -7.29 -0.36 3.55
CA LEU A 132 -6.86 0.94 2.99
C LEU A 132 -7.85 2.06 3.33
N SER A 133 -9.16 1.81 3.17
CA SER A 133 -10.20 2.78 3.49
C SER A 133 -10.31 3.07 4.99
N GLU A 134 -10.15 2.05 5.83
CA GLU A 134 -10.13 2.18 7.29
C GLU A 134 -8.94 3.02 7.77
N ALA A 135 -7.73 2.70 7.28
CA ALA A 135 -6.52 3.46 7.59
C ALA A 135 -6.64 4.92 7.13
N CYS A 136 -7.18 5.17 5.94
CA CYS A 136 -7.42 6.53 5.46
C CYS A 136 -8.43 7.29 6.34
N SER A 137 -9.48 6.62 6.82
CA SER A 137 -10.48 7.22 7.71
C SER A 137 -9.88 7.56 9.07
N CYS A 138 -9.07 6.66 9.64
CA CYS A 138 -8.29 6.90 10.85
C CYS A 138 -7.36 8.12 10.67
N ALA A 139 -6.63 8.15 9.56
CA ALA A 139 -5.72 9.23 9.16
C ALA A 139 -6.40 10.59 8.95
N ALA A 140 -7.69 10.60 8.60
CA ALA A 140 -8.49 11.82 8.49
C ALA A 140 -8.87 12.45 9.83
N GLY A 141 -8.41 11.87 10.94
CA GLY A 141 -8.79 12.26 12.30
C GLY A 141 -10.05 11.56 12.75
N GLY A 142 -10.16 10.26 12.42
CA GLY A 142 -11.28 9.40 12.82
C GLY A 142 -11.69 9.71 14.25
N SER A 143 -12.84 10.36 14.37
CA SER A 143 -13.48 10.68 15.63
C SER A 143 -13.76 9.38 16.36
N ASP A 144 -13.23 9.25 17.56
CA ASP A 144 -13.86 8.45 18.60
C ASP A 144 -15.36 8.83 18.62
N GLU A 145 -16.23 7.89 18.24
CA GLU A 145 -17.64 7.89 18.62
C GLU A 145 -18.01 6.53 19.19
#